data_AF-A0AAV0VPQ9-F1
#
_entry.id   AF-A0AAV0VPQ9-F1
#
_cell.length_a   1.000
_cell.length_b   1.000
_cell.length_c   1.000
_cell.angle_alpha   90.00
_cell.angle_beta   90.00
_cell.angle_gamma   90.00
#
_symmetry.space_group_name_H-M   'P 1'
#
loop_
_entity.id
_entity.type
_entity.pdbx_description
1 polymer ?
#
loop_
_entity_poly.entity_id
_entity_poly.type
_entity_poly.pdbx_seq_one_letter_code
_entity_poly.pdbx_strand_id
1 'polypeptide(L)'
;MAVSRFLNLERKLMKDPVLYDQYQKLHAWTDSRIVLSWLTSEQTEFKIFVTNRLAKIAELTPSCNWHYISSELNPSDCVSHGLFPSEAITNKLYWNGPPFLTLPECEWPVIFFEPILSSLLPEVKEMGPKTLTNLDATSHVNDKEWVARFSSVTRLQRVMAYVYRFIHRTRKIVLLPIDKSP
;
A
#
# COMPACT_ATOMS: atom_id res chain seq x y z
N MET A 1 -3.89 27.34 -7.97
CA MET A 1 -4.26 27.72 -6.59
C MET A 1 -5.52 27.01 -6.06
N ALA A 2 -6.47 26.58 -6.92
CA ALA A 2 -7.69 25.89 -6.50
C ALA A 2 -7.50 24.38 -6.18
N VAL A 3 -6.71 23.66 -6.96
CA VAL A 3 -6.52 22.20 -6.79
C VAL A 3 -5.77 21.83 -5.51
N SER A 4 -4.76 22.62 -5.11
CA SER A 4 -4.05 22.38 -3.83
C SER A 4 -4.90 22.75 -2.62
N ARG A 5 -5.91 23.62 -2.75
CA ARG A 5 -6.88 23.88 -1.69
C ARG A 5 -7.88 22.73 -1.57
N PHE A 6 -8.31 22.13 -2.68
CA PHE A 6 -9.22 21.00 -2.69
C PHE A 6 -8.59 19.73 -2.08
N LEU A 7 -7.38 19.36 -2.51
CA LEU A 7 -6.66 18.21 -1.95
C LEU A 7 -6.25 18.40 -0.47
N ASN A 8 -5.95 19.64 -0.07
CA ASN A 8 -5.70 19.94 1.35
C ASN A 8 -7.00 19.97 2.17
N LEU A 9 -8.13 20.31 1.55
CA LEU A 9 -9.45 20.26 2.20
C LEU A 9 -9.87 18.80 2.39
N GLU A 10 -9.79 17.93 1.36
CA GLU A 10 -10.07 16.49 1.50
C GLU A 10 -9.16 15.83 2.55
N ARG A 11 -7.87 16.14 2.54
CA ARG A 11 -6.92 15.65 3.55
C ARG A 11 -7.24 16.17 4.95
N LYS A 12 -7.81 17.36 5.08
CA LYS A 12 -8.18 17.97 6.37
C LYS A 12 -9.53 17.43 6.85
N LEU A 13 -10.49 17.22 5.94
CA LEU A 13 -11.79 16.61 6.20
C LEU A 13 -11.64 15.14 6.65
N MET A 14 -10.77 14.37 6.00
CA MET A 14 -10.53 12.96 6.38
C MET A 14 -9.65 12.79 7.64
N LYS A 15 -8.95 13.85 8.08
CA LYS A 15 -8.07 13.78 9.27
C LYS A 15 -8.66 14.45 10.51
N ASP A 16 -9.76 15.18 10.38
CA ASP A 16 -10.41 15.83 11.51
C ASP A 16 -11.44 14.85 12.10
N PRO A 17 -11.15 14.23 13.26
CA PRO A 17 -12.04 13.24 13.85
C PRO A 17 -13.42 13.84 14.16
N VAL A 18 -13.49 15.16 14.40
CA VAL A 18 -14.73 15.87 14.71
C VAL A 18 -15.63 16.03 13.49
N LEU A 19 -15.05 16.13 12.28
CA LEU A 19 -15.81 16.20 11.03
C LEU A 19 -16.17 14.81 10.52
N TYR A 20 -15.29 13.81 10.70
CA TYR A 20 -15.59 12.43 10.36
C TYR A 20 -16.79 11.88 11.17
N ASP A 21 -16.86 12.19 12.47
CA ASP A 21 -17.96 11.77 13.36
C ASP A 21 -19.32 12.42 13.00
N GLN A 22 -19.31 13.51 12.22
CA GLN A 22 -20.53 14.17 11.73
C GLN A 22 -21.15 13.47 10.50
N TYR A 23 -20.40 12.60 9.82
CA TYR A 23 -20.91 11.85 8.68
C TYR A 23 -21.22 10.41 9.12
N GLN A 24 -22.51 10.11 9.24
CA GLN A 24 -22.99 8.77 9.63
C GLN A 24 -22.57 7.65 8.67
N LYS A 25 -22.24 7.97 7.41
CA LYS A 25 -21.92 6.98 6.37
C LYS A 25 -21.03 7.56 5.28
N LEU A 26 -19.88 6.94 5.04
CA LEU A 26 -18.95 7.28 3.97
C LEU A 26 -19.12 6.30 2.80
N HIS A 27 -19.22 6.83 1.59
CA HIS A 27 -19.26 6.04 0.36
C HIS A 27 -18.16 6.50 -0.59
N ALA A 28 -17.50 5.55 -1.26
CA ALA A 28 -16.52 5.82 -2.28
C ALA A 28 -16.70 4.88 -3.47
N TRP A 29 -16.35 5.36 -4.66
CA TRP A 29 -16.45 4.61 -5.91
C TRP A 29 -15.08 4.52 -6.59
N THR A 30 -14.83 3.37 -7.21
CA THR A 30 -13.69 3.18 -8.11
C THR A 30 -14.13 2.40 -9.34
N ASP A 31 -13.58 2.73 -10.49
CA ASP A 31 -13.78 2.00 -11.74
C ASP A 31 -12.75 0.88 -11.93
N SER A 32 -11.75 0.79 -11.07
CA SER A 32 -10.76 -0.28 -11.10
C SER A 32 -11.26 -1.49 -10.31
N ARG A 33 -11.70 -2.52 -11.03
CA ARG A 33 -12.08 -3.83 -10.46
C ARG A 33 -10.93 -4.47 -9.67
N ILE A 34 -9.69 -4.23 -10.09
CA ILE A 34 -8.49 -4.74 -9.40
C ILE A 34 -8.34 -4.05 -8.04
N VAL A 35 -8.42 -2.72 -8.01
CA VAL A 35 -8.33 -1.96 -6.75
C VAL A 35 -9.49 -2.28 -5.83
N LEU A 36 -10.71 -2.38 -6.36
CA LEU A 36 -11.87 -2.77 -5.57
C LEU A 36 -11.70 -4.17 -4.98
N SER A 37 -11.14 -5.12 -5.74
CA SER A 37 -10.80 -6.46 -5.22
C SER A 37 -9.82 -6.37 -4.06
N TRP A 38 -8.77 -5.55 -4.17
CA TRP A 38 -7.81 -5.37 -3.07
C TRP A 38 -8.45 -4.78 -1.81
N LEU A 39 -9.40 -3.85 -1.98
CA LEU A 39 -10.08 -3.19 -0.87
C LEU A 39 -11.07 -4.12 -0.15
N THR A 40 -11.62 -5.10 -0.86
CA THR A 40 -12.58 -6.07 -0.31
C THR A 40 -11.95 -7.38 0.16
N SER A 41 -10.73 -7.70 -0.29
CA SER A 41 -10.01 -8.93 0.07
C SER A 41 -9.09 -8.76 1.28
N GLU A 42 -8.57 -9.88 1.81
CA GLU A 42 -7.63 -9.87 2.93
C GLU A 42 -6.26 -9.29 2.51
N GLN A 43 -5.83 -8.22 3.17
CA GLN A 43 -4.66 -7.43 2.75
C GLN A 43 -3.30 -8.15 2.88
N THR A 44 -3.27 -9.31 3.55
CA THR A 44 -2.07 -10.10 3.87
C THR A 44 -1.50 -10.84 2.65
N GLU A 45 -2.28 -10.97 1.58
CA GLU A 45 -1.95 -11.73 0.38
C GLU A 45 -1.15 -10.93 -0.66
N PHE A 46 -1.09 -9.60 -0.52
CA PHE A 46 -0.49 -8.71 -1.51
C PHE A 46 0.99 -8.36 -1.22
N LYS A 47 1.68 -7.88 -2.25
CA LYS A 47 3.02 -7.27 -2.14
C LYS A 47 2.98 -6.10 -1.15
N ILE A 48 4.08 -5.90 -0.41
CA ILE A 48 4.21 -4.88 0.65
C ILE A 48 3.76 -3.48 0.19
N PHE A 49 4.07 -3.11 -1.05
CA PHE A 49 3.67 -1.84 -1.66
C PHE A 49 2.15 -1.63 -1.72
N VAL A 50 1.39 -2.69 -2.02
CA VAL A 50 -0.07 -2.68 -2.06
C VAL A 50 -0.61 -2.71 -0.63
N THR A 51 -0.15 -3.64 0.21
CA THR A 51 -0.57 -3.76 1.61
C THR A 51 -0.41 -2.44 2.38
N ASN A 52 0.72 -1.75 2.23
CA ASN A 52 0.94 -0.47 2.91
C ASN A 52 -0.04 0.63 2.47
N ARG A 53 -0.48 0.61 1.20
CA ARG A 53 -1.49 1.55 0.70
C ARG A 53 -2.87 1.20 1.21
N LEU A 54 -3.25 -0.07 1.18
CA LEU A 54 -4.53 -0.53 1.70
C LEU A 54 -4.66 -0.22 3.19
N ALA A 55 -3.59 -0.42 3.97
CA ALA A 55 -3.54 -0.04 5.37
C ALA A 55 -3.75 1.47 5.55
N LYS A 56 -3.11 2.30 4.71
CA LYS A 56 -3.29 3.76 4.78
C LYS A 56 -4.69 4.21 4.40
N ILE A 57 -5.28 3.58 3.39
CA ILE A 57 -6.67 3.85 2.98
C ILE A 57 -7.60 3.47 4.14
N ALA A 58 -7.46 2.27 4.70
CA ALA A 58 -8.27 1.82 5.83
C ALA A 58 -8.14 2.75 7.07
N GLU A 59 -6.94 3.28 7.34
CA GLU A 59 -6.73 4.28 8.41
C GLU A 59 -7.47 5.60 8.14
N LEU A 60 -7.50 6.06 6.89
CA LEU A 60 -8.17 7.30 6.49
C LEU A 60 -9.69 7.14 6.34
N THR A 61 -10.15 5.91 6.07
CA THR A 61 -11.54 5.60 5.74
C THR A 61 -12.03 4.33 6.46
N PRO A 62 -12.07 4.31 7.81
CA PRO A 62 -12.29 3.08 8.60
C PRO A 62 -13.67 2.44 8.45
N SER A 63 -14.66 3.15 7.88
CA SER A 63 -16.02 2.62 7.65
C SER A 63 -16.58 3.03 6.29
N CYS A 64 -15.72 3.12 5.29
CA CYS A 64 -16.13 3.46 3.94
C CYS A 64 -16.76 2.28 3.21
N ASN A 65 -17.95 2.51 2.65
CA ASN A 65 -18.58 1.58 1.72
C ASN A 65 -18.01 1.82 0.33
N TRP A 66 -17.22 0.86 -0.17
CA TRP A 66 -16.62 0.91 -1.49
C TRP A 66 -17.53 0.28 -2.54
N HIS A 67 -17.67 0.98 -3.66
CA HIS A 67 -18.55 0.61 -4.76
C HIS A 67 -17.79 0.61 -6.08
N TYR A 68 -18.27 -0.18 -7.02
CA TYR A 68 -17.83 -0.08 -8.40
C TYR A 68 -18.60 1.02 -9.14
N ILE A 69 -17.93 1.71 -10.05
CA ILE A 69 -18.56 2.59 -11.04
C ILE A 69 -17.98 2.31 -12.42
N SER A 70 -18.71 2.56 -13.50
CA SER A 70 -18.12 2.49 -14.84
C SER A 70 -17.19 3.68 -15.08
N SER A 71 -16.14 3.50 -15.88
CA SER A 71 -15.18 4.56 -16.19
C SER A 71 -15.85 5.78 -16.84
N GLU A 72 -16.94 5.61 -17.62
CA GLU A 72 -17.65 6.76 -18.20
C GLU A 72 -18.34 7.64 -17.14
N LEU A 73 -18.59 7.11 -15.95
CA LEU A 73 -19.19 7.81 -14.83
C LEU A 73 -18.14 8.15 -13.75
N ASN A 74 -16.86 7.86 -13.95
CA ASN A 74 -15.82 8.19 -12.98
C ASN A 74 -15.34 9.64 -13.16
N PRO A 75 -15.68 10.57 -12.24
CA PRO A 75 -15.23 11.96 -12.35
C PRO A 75 -13.71 12.10 -12.18
N SER A 76 -13.02 11.14 -11.58
CA SER A 76 -11.56 11.19 -11.39
C SER A 76 -10.81 11.09 -12.72
N ASP A 77 -11.37 10.38 -13.70
CA ASP A 77 -10.75 10.20 -15.01
C ASP A 77 -10.67 11.51 -15.80
N CYS A 78 -11.67 12.38 -15.62
CA CYS A 78 -11.65 13.72 -16.16
C CYS A 78 -10.40 14.50 -15.74
N VAL A 79 -9.91 14.31 -14.51
CA VAL A 79 -8.72 14.99 -14.00
C VAL A 79 -7.45 14.28 -14.43
N SER A 80 -7.43 12.94 -14.40
CA SER A 80 -6.25 12.14 -14.69
C SER A 80 -5.86 12.18 -16.17
N HIS A 81 -6.84 12.20 -17.08
CA HIS A 81 -6.63 12.32 -18.53
C HIS A 81 -6.33 13.76 -18.96
N GLY A 82 -6.66 14.73 -18.12
CA GLY A 82 -6.59 16.15 -18.44
C GLY A 82 -7.80 16.61 -19.26
N LEU A 83 -8.22 17.84 -19.00
CA LEU A 83 -9.30 18.51 -19.72
C LEU A 83 -8.81 19.85 -20.23
N PHE A 84 -9.27 20.23 -21.42
CA PHE A 84 -9.09 21.61 -21.86
C PHE A 84 -9.89 22.56 -20.96
N PRO A 85 -9.43 23.81 -20.73
CA PRO A 85 -10.13 24.76 -19.87
C PRO A 85 -11.60 24.97 -20.25
N SER A 86 -11.90 25.00 -21.56
CA SER A 86 -13.26 25.12 -22.09
C SER A 86 -14.14 23.92 -21.72
N GLU A 87 -13.60 22.70 -21.81
CA GLU A 87 -14.31 21.47 -21.49
C GLU A 87 -14.51 21.34 -19.98
N ALA A 88 -13.49 21.69 -19.20
CA ALA A 88 -13.52 21.65 -17.75
C ALA A 88 -14.66 22.48 -17.18
N ILE A 89 -14.92 23.69 -17.70
CA ILE A 89 -16.04 24.55 -17.26
C ILE A 89 -17.39 23.87 -17.50
N THR A 90 -17.53 23.14 -18.61
CA THR A 90 -18.79 22.51 -19.01
C THR A 90 -18.95 21.06 -18.52
N ASN A 91 -17.92 20.47 -17.90
CA ASN A 91 -17.92 19.06 -17.52
C ASN A 91 -18.80 18.82 -16.28
N LYS A 92 -20.07 18.50 -16.54
CA LYS A 92 -21.06 18.21 -15.49
C LYS A 92 -20.68 17.02 -14.62
N LEU A 93 -20.05 15.98 -15.20
CA LEU A 93 -19.66 14.79 -14.45
C LEU A 93 -18.62 15.15 -13.37
N TYR A 94 -17.62 15.96 -13.73
CA TYR A 94 -16.59 16.38 -12.78
C TYR A 94 -17.15 17.26 -11.65
N TRP A 95 -18.01 18.24 -11.98
CA TRP A 95 -18.50 19.20 -10.99
C TRP A 95 -19.65 18.68 -10.13
N ASN A 96 -20.56 17.90 -10.72
CA ASN A 96 -21.77 17.45 -10.04
C ASN A 96 -21.70 15.97 -9.64
N GLY A 97 -20.70 15.25 -10.13
CA GLY A 97 -20.62 13.80 -9.99
C GLY A 97 -21.60 13.04 -10.90
N PRO A 98 -21.65 11.71 -10.75
CA PRO A 98 -22.62 10.87 -11.42
C PRO A 98 -24.06 11.27 -11.10
N PRO A 99 -24.97 11.29 -12.09
CA PRO A 99 -26.36 11.70 -11.87
C PRO A 99 -27.07 10.92 -10.75
N PHE A 100 -26.78 9.62 -10.61
CA PHE A 100 -27.42 8.77 -9.61
C PHE A 100 -27.11 9.16 -8.16
N LEU A 101 -26.01 9.88 -7.90
CA LEU A 101 -25.68 10.33 -6.54
C LEU A 101 -26.67 11.39 -6.01
N THR A 102 -27.43 12.02 -6.91
CA THR A 102 -28.50 12.95 -6.53
C THR A 102 -29.81 12.24 -6.16
N LEU A 103 -29.93 10.95 -6.50
CA LEU A 103 -31.09 10.13 -6.17
C LEU A 103 -30.96 9.57 -4.74
N PRO A 104 -32.07 9.15 -4.12
CA PRO A 104 -32.04 8.40 -2.88
C PRO A 104 -31.14 7.17 -2.99
N GLU A 105 -30.46 6.79 -1.89
CA GLU A 105 -29.51 5.65 -1.88
C GLU A 105 -30.15 4.34 -2.37
N CYS A 106 -31.45 4.13 -2.14
CA CYS A 106 -32.19 2.96 -2.62
C CYS A 106 -32.32 2.88 -4.14
N GLU A 107 -32.11 3.99 -4.86
CA GLU A 107 -32.17 4.07 -6.32
C GLU A 107 -30.77 4.05 -6.96
N TRP A 108 -29.71 3.95 -6.15
CA TRP A 108 -28.36 3.86 -6.67
C TRP A 108 -28.16 2.55 -7.45
N PRO A 109 -27.36 2.58 -8.52
CA PRO A 109 -27.09 1.38 -9.30
C PRO A 109 -26.33 0.38 -8.42
N VAL A 110 -26.99 -0.75 -8.12
CA VAL A 110 -26.34 -1.88 -7.47
C VAL A 110 -25.54 -2.62 -8.53
N ILE A 111 -24.29 -2.21 -8.73
CA ILE A 111 -23.40 -2.93 -9.64
C ILE A 111 -22.80 -4.09 -8.85
N PHE A 112 -23.27 -5.30 -9.15
CA PHE A 112 -22.72 -6.50 -8.54
C PHE A 112 -21.26 -6.64 -8.94
N PHE A 113 -20.40 -6.61 -7.94
CA PHE A 113 -18.97 -6.82 -8.09
C PHE A 113 -18.62 -8.16 -7.46
N GLU A 114 -18.09 -9.07 -8.26
CA GLU A 114 -17.43 -10.26 -7.75
C GLU A 114 -15.96 -9.94 -7.55
N PRO A 115 -15.45 -9.99 -6.31
CA PRO A 115 -14.03 -9.84 -6.05
C PRO A 115 -13.23 -10.84 -6.88
N ILE A 116 -12.21 -10.34 -7.58
CA ILE A 116 -11.28 -11.21 -8.28
C ILE A 116 -10.55 -12.02 -7.22
N LEU A 117 -10.51 -13.35 -7.41
CA LEU A 117 -9.77 -14.24 -6.52
C LEU A 117 -8.34 -13.71 -6.39
N SER A 118 -7.87 -13.57 -5.14
CA SER A 118 -6.59 -12.93 -4.88
C SER A 118 -5.49 -13.49 -5.76
N SER A 119 -5.37 -14.83 -5.89
CA SER A 119 -4.34 -15.50 -6.71
C SER A 119 -4.27 -15.09 -8.19
N LEU A 120 -5.32 -14.47 -8.75
CA LEU A 120 -5.36 -13.97 -10.12
C LEU A 120 -4.95 -12.49 -10.22
N LEU A 121 -4.72 -11.82 -9.09
CA LEU A 121 -4.30 -10.43 -9.05
C LEU A 121 -2.78 -10.32 -9.26
N PRO A 122 -2.30 -9.38 -10.11
CA PRO A 122 -0.87 -9.27 -10.48
C PRO A 122 0.09 -9.01 -9.30
N GLU A 123 -0.45 -8.54 -8.18
CA GLU A 123 0.27 -8.05 -7.01
C GLU A 123 0.19 -9.00 -5.82
N VAL A 124 -0.31 -10.22 -6.01
CA VAL A 124 -0.15 -11.25 -5.00
C VAL A 124 1.32 -11.49 -4.73
N LYS A 125 1.63 -11.65 -3.45
CA LYS A 125 2.94 -12.07 -3.02
C LYS A 125 3.20 -13.45 -3.62
N GLU A 126 4.15 -13.53 -4.54
CA GLU A 126 4.64 -14.83 -4.98
C GLU A 126 5.07 -15.61 -3.74
N MET A 127 4.38 -16.72 -3.47
CA MET A 127 4.93 -17.78 -2.63
C MET A 127 6.04 -18.49 -3.44
N GLY A 128 7.03 -17.74 -3.92
CA GLY A 128 8.35 -18.30 -4.17
C GLY A 128 8.81 -18.97 -2.88
N PRO A 129 9.60 -20.05 -2.95
CA PRO A 129 9.98 -20.80 -1.75
C PRO A 129 10.49 -19.78 -0.75
N LYS A 130 9.72 -19.57 0.33
CA LYS A 130 10.19 -18.81 1.48
C LYS A 130 11.44 -19.56 1.84
N THR A 131 12.60 -19.02 1.50
CA THR A 131 13.86 -19.54 1.98
C THR A 131 13.81 -19.20 3.46
N LEU A 132 13.11 -20.05 4.22
CA LEU A 132 13.48 -20.39 5.56
C LEU A 132 14.91 -20.87 5.37
N THR A 133 15.87 -19.95 5.44
CA THR A 133 17.22 -20.31 5.78
C THR A 133 17.12 -20.87 7.19
N ASN A 134 16.75 -22.14 7.29
CA ASN A 134 17.28 -22.98 8.32
C ASN A 134 18.78 -22.84 8.12
N LEU A 135 19.40 -22.03 8.99
CA LEU A 135 20.85 -22.02 9.16
C LEU A 135 21.20 -23.39 9.72
N ASP A 136 21.16 -24.41 8.87
CA ASP A 136 21.85 -25.66 9.13
C ASP A 136 23.32 -25.30 9.06
N ALA A 137 23.93 -25.25 10.24
CA ALA A 137 25.32 -24.87 10.50
C ALA A 137 26.36 -25.85 9.89
N THR A 138 25.98 -26.59 8.85
CA THR A 138 26.74 -27.69 8.26
C THR A 138 26.68 -27.74 6.73
N SER A 139 26.14 -26.72 6.05
CA SER A 139 26.44 -26.58 4.62
C SER A 139 27.86 -26.05 4.46
N HIS A 140 28.74 -26.86 3.87
CA HIS A 140 30.08 -26.45 3.44
C HIS A 140 29.92 -25.30 2.44
N VAL A 141 29.90 -24.07 2.94
CA VAL A 141 30.11 -22.87 2.14
C VAL A 141 31.45 -23.09 1.44
N ASN A 142 31.45 -23.08 0.11
CA ASN A 142 32.69 -23.19 -0.65
C ASN A 142 33.54 -21.95 -0.35
N ASP A 143 34.40 -22.04 0.67
CA ASP A 143 35.20 -20.94 1.20
C ASP A 143 36.06 -20.26 0.13
N LYS A 144 36.34 -20.95 -0.98
CA LYS A 144 37.10 -20.41 -2.10
C LYS A 144 36.27 -19.52 -3.03
N GLU A 145 34.97 -19.77 -3.18
CA GLU A 145 34.13 -19.06 -4.15
C GLU A 145 33.88 -17.61 -3.71
N TRP A 146 33.65 -17.37 -2.41
CA TRP A 146 33.37 -16.03 -1.92
C TRP A 146 34.62 -15.15 -1.90
N VAL A 147 35.80 -15.74 -1.61
CA VAL A 147 37.10 -15.04 -1.66
C VAL A 147 37.43 -14.62 -3.10
N ALA A 148 37.11 -15.47 -4.08
CA ALA A 148 37.34 -15.18 -5.50
C ALA A 148 36.54 -13.98 -6.04
N ARG A 149 35.50 -13.52 -5.33
CA ARG A 149 34.70 -12.32 -5.71
C ARG A 149 35.41 -10.99 -5.42
N PHE A 150 36.59 -11.03 -4.81
CA PHE A 150 37.39 -9.84 -4.51
C PHE A 150 38.57 -9.73 -5.48
N SER A 151 38.55 -8.67 -6.30
CA SER A 151 39.66 -8.33 -7.19
C SER A 151 40.86 -7.69 -6.48
N SER A 152 40.79 -7.50 -5.15
CA SER A 152 41.87 -6.91 -4.36
C SER A 152 41.89 -7.47 -2.94
N VAL A 153 43.08 -7.90 -2.50
CA VAL A 153 43.33 -8.41 -1.14
C VAL A 153 43.05 -7.33 -0.09
N THR A 154 43.35 -6.07 -0.38
CA THR A 154 43.08 -4.97 0.56
C THR A 154 41.58 -4.75 0.78
N ARG A 155 40.75 -4.95 -0.25
CA ARG A 155 39.28 -4.88 -0.15
C ARG A 155 38.75 -6.04 0.70
N LEU A 156 39.26 -7.25 0.47
CA LEU A 156 38.93 -8.43 1.26
C LEU A 156 39.25 -8.22 2.75
N GLN A 157 40.45 -7.72 3.06
CA GLN A 157 40.88 -7.44 4.44
C GLN A 157 39.96 -6.45 5.15
N ARG A 158 39.55 -5.36 4.48
CA ARG A 158 38.62 -4.38 5.06
C ARG A 158 37.27 -5.00 5.37
N VAL A 159 36.70 -5.76 4.43
CA VAL A 159 35.40 -6.43 4.62
C VAL A 159 35.46 -7.40 5.80
N MET A 160 36.52 -8.21 5.88
CA MET A 160 36.71 -9.12 7.01
C MET A 160 36.86 -8.36 8.34
N ALA A 161 37.59 -7.25 8.38
CA ALA A 161 37.70 -6.42 9.57
C ALA A 161 36.33 -5.86 10.02
N TYR A 162 35.46 -5.46 9.09
CA TYR A 162 34.09 -5.03 9.42
C TYR A 162 33.23 -6.17 9.96
N VAL A 163 33.30 -7.36 9.35
CA VAL A 163 32.57 -8.55 9.82
C VAL A 163 33.02 -8.91 11.24
N TYR A 164 34.32 -8.98 11.51
CA TYR A 164 34.84 -9.22 12.86
C TYR A 164 34.43 -8.13 13.85
N ARG A 165 34.48 -6.86 13.45
CA ARG A 165 34.04 -5.73 14.30
C ARG A 165 32.54 -5.84 14.62
N PHE A 166 31.71 -6.26 13.67
CA PHE A 166 30.28 -6.50 13.89
C PHE A 166 30.04 -7.64 14.88
N ILE A 167 30.67 -8.81 14.66
CA ILE A 167 30.57 -9.97 15.55
C ILE A 167 31.03 -9.61 16.97
N HIS A 168 32.13 -8.87 17.10
CA HIS A 168 32.62 -8.44 18.41
C HIS A 168 31.62 -7.52 19.14
N ARG A 169 30.94 -6.63 18.41
CA ARG A 169 29.92 -5.74 18.98
C ARG A 169 28.67 -6.49 19.40
N THR A 170 28.19 -7.42 18.58
CA THR A 170 27.00 -8.21 18.90
C THR A 170 27.24 -9.17 20.06
N ARG A 171 28.42 -9.78 20.16
CA ARG A 171 28.79 -10.64 21.30
C ARG A 171 28.93 -9.86 22.62
N LYS A 172 29.37 -8.60 22.59
CA LYS A 172 29.40 -7.73 23.78
C LYS A 172 28.01 -7.36 24.31
N ILE A 173 27.04 -7.18 23.42
CA ILE A 173 25.67 -6.79 23.79
C ILE A 173 24.93 -7.93 24.50
N VAL A 174 25.23 -9.18 24.16
CA VAL A 174 24.57 -10.37 24.74
C VAL A 174 25.08 -10.71 26.15
N LEU A 175 26.22 -10.19 26.59
CA LEU A 175 26.83 -10.50 27.89
C LEU A 175 26.57 -9.47 29.00
N LEU A 176 25.73 -8.45 28.76
CA LEU A 176 25.28 -7.58 29.86
C LEU A 176 24.16 -8.30 30.63
N PRO A 177 24.33 -8.57 31.94
CA PRO A 177 23.30 -9.26 32.72
C PRO A 177 22.02 -8.42 32.75
N ILE A 178 20.89 -9.07 32.47
CA ILE A 178 19.57 -8.53 32.79
C ILE A 178 19.54 -8.39 34.30
N ASP A 179 19.54 -7.14 34.76
CA ASP A 179 19.40 -6.72 36.15
C ASP A 179 18.20 -7.46 36.78
N LYS A 180 18.49 -8.44 37.64
CA LYS A 180 17.54 -8.98 38.59
C LYS A 180 17.73 -8.19 39.87
N SER A 181 16.99 -7.10 39.99
CA SER A 181 16.82 -6.40 41.26
C SER A 181 15.64 -7.00 42.03
N PRO A 182 15.71 -6.98 43.39
CA PRO A 182 15.06 -7.95 44.29
C PRO A 182 13.55 -7.83 44.43
#